data_AF-A0A7J3WAG4-F1
#
_entry.id   AF-A0A7J3WAG4-F1
#
_cell.length_a   1.000
_cell.length_b   1.000
_cell.length_c   1.000
_cell.angle_alpha   90.00
_cell.angle_beta   90.00
_cell.angle_gamma   90.00
#
_symmetry.space_group_name_H-M   'P 1'
#
loop_
_entity.id
_entity.type
_entity.pdbx_description
1 polymer ?
#
loop_
_entity_poly.entity_id
_entity_poly.type
_entity_poly.pdbx_seq_one_letter_code
_entity_poly.pdbx_strand_id
1 'polypeptide(L)'
;GAAIMTMGNASTIMPGETPCLECFQGGIDDGLLPSCAVVGVHPSILNIIASVEVSEAIRIITGRKPLLAGKLLYCDIREMVFEVLNVSKAENCPVCGSSPSLPKPIEEKFIAELCGREGKRVFLIVPKENLNIDMDKLASLITSLGRFNVKVKANMGITFTDQANNRTISILKSGIMIADNFGDEEEVYEFYRKMLVDGLGINTSEIEL
;
A
#
# COMPACT_ATOMS: atom_id res chain seq x y z
N GLY A 1 -13.33 -1.78 -5.60
CA GLY A 1 -14.16 -2.16 -4.45
C GLY A 1 -13.28 -2.36 -3.25
N ALA A 2 -13.86 -2.79 -2.14
CA ALA A 2 -13.15 -2.98 -0.88
C ALA A 2 -13.75 -4.16 -0.10
N ALA A 3 -12.97 -4.75 0.80
CA ALA A 3 -13.41 -5.81 1.70
C ALA A 3 -12.62 -5.79 3.01
N ILE A 4 -13.32 -5.94 4.13
CA ILE A 4 -12.75 -5.97 5.48
C ILE A 4 -13.66 -6.75 6.41
N MET A 5 -13.11 -7.51 7.36
CA MET A 5 -13.89 -8.40 8.23
C MET A 5 -14.80 -9.33 7.40
N THR A 6 -16.12 -9.21 7.52
CA THR A 6 -17.13 -9.95 6.74
C THR A 6 -17.84 -9.07 5.70
N MET A 7 -17.41 -7.83 5.56
CA MET A 7 -18.07 -6.81 4.76
C MET A 7 -17.28 -6.50 3.49
N GLY A 8 -17.98 -6.11 2.44
CA GLY A 8 -17.35 -5.67 1.21
C GLY A 8 -18.28 -4.80 0.36
N ASN A 9 -17.70 -4.07 -0.58
CA ASN A 9 -18.45 -3.23 -1.49
C ASN A 9 -17.83 -3.16 -2.89
N ALA A 10 -18.66 -2.86 -3.88
CA ALA A 10 -18.25 -2.65 -5.25
C ALA A 10 -19.11 -1.58 -5.92
N SER A 11 -18.50 -0.79 -6.82
CA SER A 11 -19.17 0.19 -7.66
C SER A 11 -18.43 0.29 -8.99
N THR A 12 -19.14 0.66 -10.04
CA THR A 12 -18.54 0.91 -11.36
C THR A 12 -18.60 2.41 -11.66
N ILE A 13 -17.42 3.04 -11.71
CA ILE A 13 -17.29 4.47 -12.02
C ILE A 13 -17.06 4.61 -13.53
N MET A 14 -18.01 5.26 -14.21
CA MET A 14 -17.92 5.69 -15.61
C MET A 14 -17.64 7.20 -15.62
N PRO A 15 -16.39 7.63 -15.91
CA PRO A 15 -16.01 9.05 -15.87
C PRO A 15 -16.92 9.92 -16.73
N GLY A 16 -17.43 11.02 -16.16
CA GLY A 16 -18.36 11.93 -16.84
C GLY A 16 -19.82 11.48 -16.85
N GLU A 17 -20.11 10.21 -16.57
CA GLU A 17 -21.48 9.65 -16.57
C GLU A 17 -22.00 9.33 -15.16
N THR A 18 -21.14 8.82 -14.27
CA THR A 18 -21.49 8.44 -12.90
C THR A 18 -20.75 9.31 -11.87
N PRO A 19 -21.14 9.26 -10.58
CA PRO A 19 -20.38 9.91 -9.52
C PRO A 19 -18.97 9.33 -9.44
N CYS A 20 -17.98 10.16 -9.13
CA CYS A 20 -16.63 9.69 -8.80
C CYS A 20 -16.57 9.15 -7.36
N LEU A 21 -15.45 8.53 -6.99
CA LEU A 21 -15.26 8.01 -5.64
C LEU A 21 -15.42 9.10 -4.57
N GLU A 22 -14.88 10.30 -4.81
CA GLU A 22 -14.97 11.44 -3.89
C GLU A 22 -16.43 11.87 -3.61
N CYS A 23 -17.38 11.59 -4.51
CA CYS A 23 -18.78 11.95 -4.29
C CYS A 23 -19.43 11.18 -3.13
N PHE A 24 -18.99 9.95 -2.85
CA PHE A 24 -19.61 9.09 -1.84
C PHE A 24 -18.62 8.52 -0.81
N GLN A 25 -17.31 8.65 -1.05
CA GLN A 25 -16.23 8.20 -0.17
C GLN A 25 -15.24 9.35 0.13
N GLY A 26 -15.61 10.60 -0.15
CA GLY A 26 -14.73 11.76 0.05
C GLY A 26 -14.52 12.12 1.52
N GLY A 27 -13.35 12.69 1.82
CA GLY A 27 -13.02 13.21 3.15
C GLY A 27 -12.77 12.15 4.24
N ILE A 28 -12.56 10.89 3.86
CA ILE A 28 -12.22 9.81 4.79
C ILE A 28 -10.72 9.84 5.08
N ASP A 29 -10.38 9.77 6.37
CA ASP A 29 -9.02 9.56 6.84
C ASP A 29 -8.76 8.07 7.04
N ASP A 30 -8.05 7.46 6.09
CA ASP A 30 -7.71 6.04 6.12
C ASP A 30 -6.90 5.65 7.38
N GLY A 31 -6.17 6.60 7.98
CA GLY A 31 -5.40 6.38 9.21
C GLY A 31 -6.26 6.12 10.44
N LEU A 32 -7.53 6.54 10.41
CA LEU A 32 -8.50 6.29 11.50
C LEU A 32 -9.30 4.99 11.30
N LEU A 33 -9.19 4.35 10.13
CA LEU A 33 -9.90 3.12 9.83
C LEU A 33 -9.09 1.88 10.28
N PRO A 34 -9.77 0.82 10.76
CA PRO A 34 -9.09 -0.43 11.07
C PRO A 34 -8.45 -1.02 9.81
N SER A 35 -7.22 -1.51 9.92
CA SER A 35 -6.56 -2.19 8.81
C SER A 35 -6.91 -3.68 8.78
N CYS A 36 -6.88 -4.29 7.59
CA CYS A 36 -7.08 -5.74 7.45
C CYS A 36 -6.05 -6.57 8.21
N ALA A 37 -4.87 -6.01 8.51
CA ALA A 37 -3.86 -6.65 9.36
C ALA A 37 -4.29 -6.76 10.83
N VAL A 38 -5.17 -5.87 11.30
CA VAL A 38 -5.65 -5.84 12.69
C VAL A 38 -6.97 -6.61 12.82
N VAL A 39 -7.95 -6.33 11.95
CA VAL A 39 -9.31 -6.91 12.09
C VAL A 39 -9.54 -8.15 11.25
N GLY A 40 -8.59 -8.48 10.36
CA GLY A 40 -8.70 -9.59 9.43
C GLY A 40 -9.69 -9.33 8.29
N VAL A 41 -9.74 -10.29 7.37
CA VAL A 41 -10.71 -10.32 6.28
C VAL A 41 -11.10 -11.77 5.99
N HIS A 42 -12.39 -12.02 5.89
CA HIS A 42 -12.92 -13.35 5.63
C HIS A 42 -12.70 -13.71 4.14
N PRO A 43 -12.04 -14.84 3.80
CA PRO A 43 -11.71 -15.15 2.41
C PRO A 43 -12.90 -15.18 1.45
N SER A 44 -14.07 -15.63 1.92
CA SER A 44 -15.28 -15.66 1.08
C SER A 44 -15.75 -14.27 0.60
N ILE A 45 -15.63 -13.21 1.42
CA ILE A 45 -16.05 -11.87 0.97
C ILE A 45 -15.12 -11.35 -0.12
N LEU A 46 -13.82 -11.66 -0.06
CA LEU A 46 -12.87 -11.35 -1.13
C LEU A 46 -13.31 -11.97 -2.46
N ASN A 47 -13.66 -13.26 -2.45
CA ASN A 47 -14.10 -13.96 -3.65
C ASN A 47 -15.40 -13.40 -4.22
N ILE A 48 -16.36 -13.06 -3.36
CA ILE A 48 -17.63 -12.47 -3.78
C ILE A 48 -17.40 -11.12 -4.46
N ILE A 49 -16.69 -10.20 -3.81
CA ILE A 49 -16.44 -8.86 -4.34
C ILE A 49 -15.61 -8.93 -5.63
N ALA A 50 -14.53 -9.72 -5.64
CA ALA A 50 -13.71 -9.90 -6.83
C ALA A 50 -14.51 -10.48 -8.01
N SER A 51 -15.40 -11.45 -7.76
CA SER A 51 -16.25 -12.02 -8.81
C SER A 51 -17.21 -10.99 -9.40
N VAL A 52 -17.77 -10.11 -8.56
CA VAL A 52 -18.62 -8.99 -9.00
C VAL A 52 -17.80 -8.00 -9.84
N GLU A 53 -16.62 -7.60 -9.38
CA GLU A 53 -15.73 -6.68 -10.12
C GLU A 53 -15.33 -7.24 -11.48
N VAL A 54 -14.97 -8.52 -11.56
CA VAL A 54 -14.66 -9.21 -12.82
C VAL A 54 -15.88 -9.21 -13.75
N SER A 55 -17.07 -9.49 -13.23
CA SER A 55 -18.31 -9.46 -14.02
C SER A 55 -18.60 -8.06 -14.59
N GLU A 56 -18.42 -7.00 -13.79
CA GLU A 56 -18.57 -5.62 -14.25
C GLU A 56 -17.52 -5.24 -15.30
N ALA A 57 -16.26 -5.64 -15.11
CA ALA A 57 -15.19 -5.40 -16.07
C ALA A 57 -15.46 -6.12 -17.42
N ILE A 58 -15.92 -7.37 -17.39
CA ILE A 58 -16.30 -8.12 -18.61
C ILE A 58 -17.44 -7.40 -19.35
N ARG A 59 -18.41 -6.84 -18.63
CA ARG A 59 -19.48 -6.04 -19.26
C ARG A 59 -18.90 -4.87 -20.02
N ILE A 60 -18.02 -4.07 -19.40
CA ILE A 60 -17.37 -2.92 -20.03
C ILE A 60 -16.63 -3.35 -21.30
N ILE A 61 -15.75 -4.36 -21.19
CA ILE A 61 -14.89 -4.81 -22.30
C ILE A 61 -15.72 -5.38 -23.47
N THR A 62 -16.88 -5.97 -23.18
CA THR A 62 -17.80 -6.49 -24.20
C THR A 62 -18.80 -5.45 -24.71
N GLY A 63 -18.63 -4.18 -24.38
CA GLY A 63 -19.50 -3.08 -24.83
C GLY A 63 -20.88 -3.06 -24.17
N ARG A 64 -21.06 -3.77 -23.05
CA ARG A 64 -22.31 -3.79 -22.28
C ARG A 64 -22.25 -2.76 -21.16
N LYS A 65 -23.39 -2.12 -20.89
CA LYS A 65 -23.51 -1.22 -19.73
C LYS A 65 -23.24 -1.99 -18.42
N PRO A 66 -22.40 -1.47 -17.51
CA PRO A 66 -22.20 -2.04 -16.18
C PRO A 66 -23.48 -1.95 -15.34
N LEU A 67 -23.72 -2.93 -14.47
CA LEU A 67 -24.91 -2.95 -13.62
C LEU A 67 -24.78 -2.05 -12.38
N LEU A 68 -23.54 -1.83 -11.93
CA LEU A 68 -23.19 -0.98 -10.80
C LEU A 68 -22.80 0.44 -11.22
N ALA A 69 -23.02 0.83 -12.47
CA ALA A 69 -22.87 2.21 -12.91
C ALA A 69 -23.84 3.13 -12.14
N GLY A 70 -23.30 4.03 -11.31
CA GLY A 70 -24.09 4.91 -10.44
C GLY A 70 -24.71 4.19 -9.22
N LYS A 71 -24.19 3.03 -8.86
CA LYS A 71 -24.66 2.25 -7.70
C LYS A 71 -23.50 1.73 -6.86
N LEU A 72 -23.75 1.50 -5.59
CA LEU A 72 -22.84 0.86 -4.65
C LEU A 72 -23.49 -0.44 -4.18
N LEU A 73 -22.86 -1.56 -4.53
CA LEU A 73 -23.15 -2.84 -3.90
C LEU A 73 -22.49 -2.86 -2.52
N TYR A 74 -23.26 -3.17 -1.48
CA TYR A 74 -22.81 -3.50 -0.15
C TYR A 74 -23.14 -4.95 0.17
N CYS A 75 -22.16 -5.68 0.71
CA CYS A 75 -22.28 -7.06 1.09
C CYS A 75 -21.81 -7.23 2.54
N ASP A 76 -22.57 -7.95 3.37
CA ASP A 76 -22.10 -8.48 4.65
C ASP A 76 -22.48 -9.96 4.75
N ILE A 77 -21.47 -10.84 4.73
CA ILE A 77 -21.70 -12.28 4.79
C ILE A 77 -22.01 -12.79 6.19
N ARG A 78 -21.83 -11.96 7.23
CA ARG A 78 -22.23 -12.32 8.60
C ARG A 78 -23.74 -12.34 8.73
N GLU A 79 -24.38 -11.29 8.24
CA GLU A 79 -25.84 -11.09 8.29
C GLU A 79 -26.53 -11.52 6.98
N MET A 80 -25.77 -12.03 6.00
CA MET A 80 -26.24 -12.41 4.66
C MET A 80 -26.95 -11.25 3.93
N VAL A 81 -26.40 -10.05 4.05
CA VAL A 81 -26.93 -8.84 3.43
C VAL A 81 -26.25 -8.58 2.09
N PHE A 82 -27.07 -8.32 1.06
CA PHE A 82 -26.64 -7.88 -0.28
C PHE A 82 -27.56 -6.75 -0.73
N GLU A 83 -27.07 -5.53 -0.61
CA GLU A 83 -27.84 -4.32 -0.90
C GLU A 83 -27.20 -3.50 -2.01
N VAL A 84 -28.04 -2.94 -2.88
CA VAL A 84 -27.60 -2.06 -3.95
C VAL A 84 -28.16 -0.67 -3.67
N LEU A 85 -27.27 0.26 -3.35
CA LEU A 85 -27.59 1.65 -3.07
C LEU A 85 -27.38 2.48 -4.33
N ASN A 86 -28.27 3.42 -4.61
CA ASN A 86 -28.03 4.40 -5.68
C ASN A 86 -27.11 5.48 -5.13
N VAL A 87 -26.07 5.83 -5.88
CA VAL A 87 -25.17 6.94 -5.56
C VAL A 87 -25.38 8.06 -6.57
N SER A 88 -25.44 9.29 -6.06
CA SER A 88 -25.68 10.48 -6.87
C SER A 88 -24.43 11.35 -6.91
N LYS A 89 -24.30 12.12 -8.00
CA LYS A 89 -23.19 13.04 -8.17
C LYS A 89 -23.39 14.22 -7.22
N ALA A 90 -22.39 14.53 -6.41
CA ALA A 90 -22.40 15.74 -5.59
C ALA A 90 -22.02 16.95 -6.47
N GLU A 91 -22.88 17.97 -6.52
CA GLU A 91 -22.64 19.18 -7.33
C GLU A 91 -21.38 19.94 -6.90
N ASN A 92 -21.12 19.94 -5.59
CA ASN A 92 -19.96 20.55 -4.95
C ASN A 92 -18.75 19.60 -4.83
N CYS A 93 -18.75 18.46 -5.53
CA CYS A 93 -17.62 17.53 -5.50
C CYS A 93 -16.34 18.24 -6.02
N PRO A 94 -15.23 18.22 -5.26
CA PRO A 94 -13.99 18.88 -5.67
C PRO A 94 -13.31 18.22 -6.87
N VAL A 95 -13.72 17.02 -7.26
CA VAL A 95 -13.13 16.26 -8.38
C VAL A 95 -13.98 16.34 -9.64
N CYS A 96 -15.27 15.99 -9.55
CA CYS A 96 -16.14 15.92 -10.73
C CYS A 96 -17.31 16.93 -10.73
N GLY A 97 -17.42 17.78 -9.72
CA GLY A 97 -18.49 18.77 -9.56
C GLY A 97 -18.38 19.94 -10.54
N SER A 98 -19.18 20.99 -10.32
CA SER A 98 -19.26 22.15 -11.23
C SER A 98 -18.00 23.02 -11.24
N SER A 99 -17.24 23.01 -10.14
CA SER A 99 -15.98 23.76 -9.99
C SER A 99 -14.91 22.87 -9.37
N PRO A 100 -14.25 22.00 -10.15
CA PRO A 100 -13.21 21.12 -9.65
C PRO A 100 -12.03 21.90 -9.06
N SER A 101 -11.46 21.41 -7.96
CA SER A 101 -10.21 21.90 -7.39
C SER A 101 -9.06 20.95 -7.74
N LEU A 102 -7.82 21.40 -7.51
CA LEU A 102 -6.68 20.50 -7.58
C LEU A 102 -6.86 19.36 -6.54
N PRO A 103 -6.50 18.11 -6.89
CA PRO A 103 -6.46 17.02 -5.93
C PRO A 103 -5.54 17.39 -4.77
N LYS A 104 -5.87 16.93 -3.56
CA LYS A 104 -4.90 16.98 -2.47
C LYS A 104 -3.65 16.17 -2.88
N PRO A 105 -2.44 16.66 -2.58
CA PRO A 105 -1.24 15.85 -2.70
C PRO A 105 -1.42 14.54 -1.93
N ILE A 106 -0.97 13.43 -2.51
CA ILE A 106 -0.90 12.16 -1.78
C ILE A 106 0.23 12.31 -0.77
N GLU A 107 -0.09 12.24 0.51
CA GLU A 107 0.92 12.11 1.57
C GLU A 107 1.36 10.64 1.60
N GLU A 108 2.46 10.34 0.90
CA GLU A 108 3.10 9.03 1.04
C GLU A 108 3.76 8.96 2.42
N LYS A 109 3.56 7.84 3.13
CA LYS A 109 4.34 7.59 4.34
C LYS A 109 5.70 7.02 3.93
N PHE A 110 6.75 7.79 4.21
CA PHE A 110 8.13 7.38 3.98
C PHE A 110 8.49 6.09 4.74
N ILE A 111 7.90 5.88 5.93
CA ILE A 111 8.06 4.68 6.75
C ILE A 111 6.66 4.15 7.11
N ALA A 112 6.47 2.84 6.96
CA ALA A 112 5.26 2.16 7.38
C ALA A 112 5.58 0.97 8.27
N GLU A 113 4.94 0.88 9.44
CA GLU A 113 4.96 -0.30 10.30
C GLU A 113 3.88 -1.31 9.88
N LEU A 114 4.29 -2.57 9.72
CA LEU A 114 3.48 -3.70 9.27
C LEU A 114 3.59 -4.87 10.26
N CYS A 115 2.53 -5.67 10.32
CA CYS A 115 2.54 -6.95 11.05
C CYS A 115 3.12 -8.04 10.16
N GLY A 116 4.31 -8.53 10.51
CA GLY A 116 4.99 -9.64 9.86
C GLY A 116 4.51 -11.01 10.34
N ARG A 117 5.09 -12.07 9.77
CA ARG A 117 4.86 -13.44 10.24
C ARG A 117 5.32 -13.59 11.69
N GLU A 118 4.64 -14.45 12.44
CA GLU A 118 4.95 -14.74 13.84
C GLU A 118 4.86 -13.51 14.75
N GLY A 119 4.10 -12.48 14.36
CA GLY A 119 3.92 -11.25 15.16
C GLY A 119 5.14 -10.32 15.15
N LYS A 120 6.10 -10.53 14.24
CA LYS A 120 7.24 -9.62 14.10
C LYS A 120 6.78 -8.25 13.60
N ARG A 121 7.33 -7.19 14.19
CA ARG A 121 7.22 -5.84 13.65
C ARG A 121 8.11 -5.72 12.41
N VAL A 122 7.52 -5.28 11.30
CA VAL A 122 8.22 -5.11 10.03
C VAL A 122 8.06 -3.66 9.60
N PHE A 123 9.17 -3.01 9.31
CA PHE A 123 9.18 -1.64 8.79
C PHE A 123 9.48 -1.67 7.29
N LEU A 124 8.67 -0.95 6.54
CA LEU A 124 8.87 -0.69 5.12
C LEU A 124 9.29 0.78 4.97
N ILE A 125 10.47 1.01 4.39
CA ILE A 125 10.93 2.34 3.99
C ILE A 125 10.87 2.44 2.48
N VAL A 126 10.21 3.48 1.98
CA VAL A 126 10.07 3.75 0.55
C VAL A 126 10.69 5.12 0.26
N PRO A 127 11.84 5.19 -0.43
CA PRO A 127 12.44 6.48 -0.79
C PRO A 127 11.57 7.23 -1.79
N LYS A 128 11.74 8.56 -1.82
CA LYS A 128 11.05 9.46 -2.76
C LYS A 128 11.32 9.13 -4.22
N GLU A 129 12.55 8.73 -4.53
CA GLU A 129 12.96 8.37 -5.90
C GLU A 129 13.57 6.96 -5.97
N ASN A 130 13.65 6.43 -7.19
CA ASN A 130 14.35 5.18 -7.44
C ASN A 130 15.87 5.42 -7.39
N LEU A 131 16.50 4.94 -6.33
CA LEU A 131 17.93 5.21 -6.05
C LEU A 131 18.90 4.43 -6.95
N ASN A 132 18.43 3.44 -7.71
CA ASN A 132 19.24 2.60 -8.61
C ASN A 132 20.56 2.11 -7.98
N ILE A 133 20.47 1.57 -6.76
CA ILE A 133 21.62 1.23 -5.92
C ILE A 133 22.51 0.19 -6.60
N ASP A 134 23.83 0.38 -6.50
CA ASP A 134 24.82 -0.61 -6.89
C ASP A 134 24.87 -1.75 -5.85
N MET A 135 24.36 -2.92 -6.23
CA MET A 135 24.28 -4.10 -5.37
C MET A 135 25.68 -4.63 -4.98
N ASP A 136 26.71 -4.45 -5.82
CA ASP A 136 28.05 -4.92 -5.49
C ASP A 136 28.69 -4.04 -4.41
N LYS A 137 28.50 -2.72 -4.51
CA LYS A 137 28.93 -1.79 -3.46
C LYS A 137 28.18 -2.03 -2.15
N LEU A 138 26.86 -2.20 -2.20
CA LEU A 138 26.05 -2.49 -1.02
C LEU A 138 26.49 -3.80 -0.34
N ALA A 139 26.71 -4.88 -1.11
CA ALA A 139 27.21 -6.14 -0.57
C ALA A 139 28.58 -5.99 0.11
N SER A 140 29.47 -5.22 -0.51
CA SER A 140 30.81 -4.95 0.02
C SER A 140 30.76 -4.15 1.33
N LEU A 141 29.91 -3.11 1.38
CA LEU A 141 29.64 -2.34 2.59
C LEU A 141 29.12 -3.23 3.72
N ILE A 142 28.06 -4.03 3.47
CA ILE A 142 27.48 -4.94 4.47
C ILE A 142 28.53 -5.90 5.02
N THR A 143 29.37 -6.45 4.15
CA THR A 143 30.45 -7.38 4.55
C THR A 143 31.53 -6.67 5.37
N SER A 144 31.89 -5.43 5.01
CA SER A 144 32.91 -4.64 5.69
C SER A 144 32.55 -4.29 7.15
N LEU A 145 31.25 -4.20 7.45
CA LEU A 145 30.76 -3.91 8.80
C LEU A 145 30.95 -5.08 9.76
N GLY A 146 31.21 -6.29 9.27
CA GLY A 146 31.54 -7.49 10.07
C GLY A 146 30.43 -8.03 10.98
N ARG A 147 29.32 -7.30 11.13
CA ARG A 147 28.17 -7.64 12.00
C ARG A 147 27.07 -8.41 11.29
N PHE A 148 26.97 -8.28 9.96
CA PHE A 148 25.86 -8.79 9.18
C PHE A 148 26.25 -10.01 8.36
N ASN A 149 25.33 -10.96 8.22
CA ASN A 149 25.49 -12.13 7.37
C ASN A 149 24.58 -12.01 6.14
N VAL A 150 25.15 -11.94 4.95
CA VAL A 150 24.39 -11.89 3.69
C VAL A 150 23.75 -13.26 3.42
N LYS A 151 22.42 -13.29 3.32
CA LYS A 151 21.65 -14.51 3.02
C LYS A 151 21.38 -14.67 1.53
N VAL A 152 21.05 -13.56 0.87
CA VAL A 152 20.71 -13.52 -0.55
C VAL A 152 21.35 -12.28 -1.16
N LYS A 153 22.05 -12.46 -2.28
CA LYS A 153 22.49 -11.39 -3.17
C LYS A 153 21.91 -11.64 -4.54
N ALA A 154 21.08 -10.73 -5.02
CA ALA A 154 20.49 -10.78 -6.34
C ALA A 154 20.58 -9.40 -7.03
N ASN A 155 20.33 -9.37 -8.33
CA ASN A 155 20.40 -8.13 -9.11
C ASN A 155 19.37 -7.06 -8.68
N MET A 156 18.26 -7.49 -8.07
CA MET A 156 17.18 -6.59 -7.63
C MET A 156 17.22 -6.26 -6.14
N GLY A 157 18.06 -6.92 -5.35
CA GLY A 157 18.11 -6.68 -3.91
C GLY A 157 19.03 -7.63 -3.16
N ILE A 158 19.33 -7.24 -1.92
CA ILE A 158 20.17 -7.99 -0.99
C ILE A 158 19.40 -8.18 0.31
N THR A 159 19.36 -9.42 0.77
CA THR A 159 18.83 -9.77 2.10
C THR A 159 19.99 -10.22 2.99
N PHE A 160 20.07 -9.64 4.18
CA PHE A 160 21.09 -9.95 5.18
C PHE A 160 20.48 -9.96 6.59
N THR A 161 21.17 -10.61 7.52
CA THR A 161 20.68 -10.81 8.89
C THR A 161 21.68 -10.31 9.93
N ASP A 162 21.17 -9.70 10.99
CA ASP A 162 21.92 -9.43 12.23
C ASP A 162 21.57 -10.50 13.27
N GLN A 163 22.52 -11.40 13.54
CA GLN A 163 22.29 -12.49 14.49
C GLN A 163 22.17 -11.99 15.94
N ALA A 164 22.84 -10.88 16.29
CA ALA A 164 22.81 -10.37 17.66
C ALA A 164 21.42 -9.86 18.06
N ASN A 165 20.66 -9.32 17.10
CA ASN A 165 19.33 -8.74 17.32
C ASN A 165 18.20 -9.50 16.64
N ASN A 166 18.49 -10.67 16.06
CA ASN A 166 17.55 -11.48 15.30
C ASN A 166 16.80 -10.68 14.22
N ARG A 167 17.53 -9.81 13.50
CA ARG A 167 16.96 -8.95 12.45
C ARG A 167 17.23 -9.52 11.07
N THR A 168 16.28 -9.34 10.18
CA THR A 168 16.35 -9.59 8.74
C THR A 168 16.07 -8.28 8.04
N ILE A 169 17.01 -7.87 7.20
CA ILE A 169 16.92 -6.65 6.42
C ILE A 169 17.05 -7.04 4.95
N SER A 170 16.14 -6.52 4.13
CA SER A 170 16.21 -6.60 2.67
C SER A 170 16.22 -5.20 2.09
N ILE A 171 17.23 -4.88 1.29
CA ILE A 171 17.32 -3.61 0.55
C ILE A 171 17.21 -3.94 -0.93
N LEU A 172 16.22 -3.35 -1.59
CA LEU A 172 16.02 -3.48 -3.03
C LEU A 172 16.88 -2.46 -3.78
N LYS A 173 17.14 -2.74 -5.06
CA LYS A 173 17.86 -1.83 -5.95
C LYS A 173 17.18 -0.46 -6.09
N SER A 174 15.86 -0.40 -5.93
CA SER A 174 15.11 0.85 -5.90
C SER A 174 15.38 1.71 -4.66
N GLY A 175 16.02 1.16 -3.62
CA GLY A 175 16.17 1.79 -2.32
C GLY A 175 15.12 1.38 -1.30
N ILE A 176 14.06 0.68 -1.71
CA ILE A 176 13.07 0.17 -0.75
C ILE A 176 13.75 -0.76 0.26
N MET A 177 13.55 -0.51 1.55
CA MET A 177 14.05 -1.38 2.62
C MET A 177 12.89 -2.03 3.37
N ILE A 178 13.01 -3.34 3.59
CA ILE A 178 12.13 -4.14 4.43
C ILE A 178 12.96 -4.65 5.60
N ALA A 179 12.62 -4.27 6.81
CA ALA A 179 13.41 -4.56 8.00
C ALA A 179 12.54 -5.08 9.14
N ASP A 180 12.83 -6.27 9.66
CA ASP A 180 12.11 -6.81 10.82
C ASP A 180 12.81 -6.50 12.16
N ASN A 181 12.02 -6.48 13.23
CA ASN A 181 12.48 -6.48 14.62
C ASN A 181 13.35 -5.25 15.03
N PHE A 182 12.97 -4.07 14.54
CA PHE A 182 13.43 -2.77 15.04
C PHE A 182 12.48 -2.24 16.15
N GLY A 183 12.99 -1.36 17.01
CA GLY A 183 12.29 -0.82 18.17
C GLY A 183 11.25 0.25 17.82
N ASP A 184 11.53 1.09 16.83
CA ASP A 184 10.65 2.17 16.38
C ASP A 184 11.08 2.68 14.99
N GLU A 185 10.30 3.63 14.45
CA GLU A 185 10.56 4.26 13.15
C GLU A 185 11.87 5.05 13.13
N GLU A 186 12.31 5.61 14.26
CA GLU A 186 13.55 6.39 14.37
C GLU A 186 14.77 5.48 14.26
N GLU A 187 14.77 4.34 14.95
CA GLU A 187 15.86 3.37 14.91
C GLU A 187 16.05 2.79 13.49
N VAL A 188 14.96 2.43 12.82
CA VAL A 188 15.04 1.87 11.46
C VAL A 188 15.43 2.93 10.44
N TYR A 189 15.00 4.17 10.61
CA TYR A 189 15.41 5.29 9.78
C TYR A 189 16.90 5.59 9.92
N GLU A 190 17.41 5.67 11.15
CA GLU A 190 18.84 5.87 11.38
C GLU A 190 19.67 4.76 10.73
N PHE A 191 19.20 3.52 10.84
CA PHE A 191 19.86 2.38 10.21
C PHE A 191 19.88 2.53 8.68
N TYR A 192 18.74 2.89 8.09
CA TYR A 192 18.61 3.12 6.65
C TYR A 192 19.55 4.23 6.16
N ARG A 193 19.57 5.37 6.86
CA ARG A 193 20.45 6.50 6.56
C ARG A 193 21.93 6.12 6.66
N LYS A 194 22.34 5.40 7.71
CA LYS A 194 23.72 4.91 7.86
C LYS A 194 24.13 4.00 6.70
N MET A 195 23.24 3.14 6.22
CA MET A 195 23.55 2.24 5.09
C MET A 195 23.62 2.99 3.76
N LEU A 196 22.64 3.84 3.44
CA LEU A 196 22.52 4.42 2.10
C LEU A 196 23.20 5.79 1.97
N VAL A 197 23.02 6.69 2.93
CA VAL A 197 23.61 8.03 2.89
C VAL A 197 25.08 7.94 3.26
N ASP A 198 25.38 7.47 4.48
CA ASP A 198 26.77 7.48 4.97
C ASP A 198 27.60 6.38 4.29
N GLY A 199 27.00 5.22 4.03
CA GLY A 199 27.69 4.06 3.47
C GLY A 199 27.85 4.08 1.95
N LEU A 200 26.85 4.58 1.21
CA LEU A 200 26.87 4.58 -0.27
C LEU A 200 26.94 5.99 -0.89
N GLY A 201 26.84 7.05 -0.08
CA GLY A 201 26.88 8.43 -0.56
C GLY A 201 25.61 8.86 -1.29
N ILE A 202 24.47 8.21 -1.04
CA ILE A 202 23.18 8.63 -1.59
C ILE A 202 22.77 9.98 -0.97
N ASN A 203 22.24 10.88 -1.78
CA ASN A 203 21.82 12.19 -1.30
C ASN A 203 20.56 12.08 -0.43
N THR A 204 20.56 12.73 0.73
CA THR A 204 19.42 12.77 1.65
C THR A 204 18.13 13.23 0.98
N SER A 205 18.21 14.16 0.01
CA SER A 205 17.03 14.66 -0.72
C SER A 205 16.36 13.63 -1.63
N GLU A 206 17.05 12.55 -1.98
CA GLU A 206 16.49 11.43 -2.79
C GLU A 206 15.77 10.41 -1.90
N ILE A 207 16.03 10.46 -0.60
CA ILE A 207 15.49 9.55 0.39
C ILE A 207 14.27 10.16 1.08
N GLU A 208 14.41 11.37 1.62
CA GLU A 208 13.37 12.04 2.42
C GLU A 208 12.31 12.71 1.54
N LEU A 209 11.06 12.72 2.00
CA LEU A 209 9.92 13.35 1.32
C LEU A 209 10.01 14.88 1.34
#